data_AF-A0A565BSI2-F1
#
_entry.id   AF-A0A565BSI2-F1
#
_cell.length_a   1.000
_cell.length_b   1.000
_cell.length_c   1.000
_cell.angle_alpha   90.00
_cell.angle_beta   90.00
_cell.angle_gamma   90.00
#
_symmetry.space_group_name_H-M   'P 1'
#
loop_
_entity.id
_entity.type
_entity.pdbx_description
1 polymer ?
#
loop_
_entity_poly.entity_id
_entity_poly.type
_entity_poly.pdbx_seq_one_letter_code
_entity_poly.pdbx_strand_id
1 'polypeptide(L)' 'MSDVTLPDDILLDIVRRVARENFLFLGPIMASGRRGLVAVRNQIVLRQINLGHFIVNGDQVRVSAPYRAFFVRCLES' A
#
# COMPACT_ATOMS: atom_id res chain seq x y z
N MET A 1 15.91 1.96 26.57
CA MET A 1 14.97 1.04 25.90
C MET A 1 15.56 0.72 24.54
N SER A 2 15.85 -0.55 24.25
CA SER A 2 16.26 -0.96 22.91
C SER A 2 15.08 -0.71 21.97
N ASP A 3 15.33 0.07 20.92
CA ASP A 3 14.32 0.37 19.90
C ASP A 3 13.95 -0.94 19.20
N VAL A 4 12.79 -1.50 19.52
CA VAL A 4 12.30 -2.74 18.89
C VAL A 4 11.88 -2.39 17.47
N THR A 5 12.81 -2.57 16.54
CA THR A 5 12.56 -2.36 15.12
C THR A 5 12.04 -3.64 14.50
N LEU A 6 10.80 -3.62 14.02
CA LEU A 6 10.23 -4.71 13.23
C LEU A 6 11.17 -5.04 12.05
N PRO A 7 11.45 -6.31 11.71
CA PRO A 7 12.20 -6.67 10.49
C PRO A 7 11.48 -6.29 9.19
N ASP A 8 12.23 -6.03 8.10
CA ASP A 8 11.67 -5.56 6.81
C ASP A 8 10.81 -6.60 6.08
N ASP A 9 11.18 -7.87 6.17
CA ASP A 9 10.43 -9.00 5.62
C ASP A 9 9.07 -9.17 6.31
N ILE A 10 9.04 -9.02 7.64
CA ILE A 10 7.79 -9.04 8.42
C ILE A 10 6.93 -7.83 8.10
N LEU A 11 7.52 -6.63 8.02
CA LEU A 11 6.80 -5.42 7.61
C LEU A 11 6.18 -5.63 6.22
N LEU A 12 6.95 -6.16 5.27
CA LEU A 12 6.48 -6.43 3.92
C LEU A 12 5.32 -7.43 3.92
N ASP A 13 5.39 -8.51 4.70
CA ASP A 13 4.29 -9.48 4.79
C ASP A 13 3.02 -8.87 5.38
N ILE A 14 3.14 -8.03 6.42
CA ILE A 14 2.01 -7.29 6.99
C ILE A 14 1.39 -6.38 5.92
N VAL A 15 2.18 -5.55 5.26
CA VAL A 15 1.70 -4.61 4.25
C VAL A 15 1.04 -5.35 3.08
N ARG A 16 1.61 -6.47 2.64
CA ARG A 16 1.05 -7.33 1.60
C ARG A 16 -0.32 -7.88 1.98
N ARG A 17 -0.52 -8.32 3.24
CA ARG A 17 -1.82 -8.80 3.73
C ARG A 17 -2.84 -7.66 3.82
N VAL A 18 -2.44 -6.50 4.33
CA VAL A 18 -3.30 -5.31 4.41
C VAL A 18 -3.74 -4.85 3.01
N ALA A 19 -2.83 -4.86 2.03
CA ALA A 19 -3.12 -4.48 0.65
C ALA A 19 -4.11 -5.43 -0.05
N ARG A 20 -4.05 -6.73 0.26
CA ARG A 20 -5.02 -7.73 -0.23
C ARG A 20 -6.42 -7.52 0.33
N GLU A 21 -6.50 -7.00 1.55
CA GLU A 21 -7.77 -6.69 2.18
C GLU A 21 -8.35 -5.41 1.59
N ASN A 22 -7.69 -4.26 1.77
CA ASN A 22 -8.18 -2.99 1.25
C ASN A 22 -7.06 -1.93 1.20
N PHE A 23 -6.88 -1.28 0.05
CA PHE A 23 -5.85 -0.25 -0.15
C PHE A 23 -6.03 0.97 0.76
N LEU A 24 -7.24 1.24 1.26
CA LEU A 24 -7.51 2.40 2.13
C LEU A 24 -6.72 2.36 3.44
N PHE A 25 -6.34 1.17 3.90
CA PHE A 25 -5.54 0.99 5.09
C PHE A 25 -4.04 1.28 4.86
N LEU A 26 -3.60 1.44 3.61
CA LEU A 26 -2.21 1.70 3.28
C LEU A 26 -1.82 3.18 3.44
N GLY A 27 -2.79 4.10 3.45
CA GLY A 27 -2.53 5.54 3.60
C GLY A 27 -1.69 5.87 4.84
N PRO A 28 -2.09 5.44 6.05
CA PRO A 28 -1.29 5.65 7.26
C PRO A 28 0.12 5.03 7.18
N ILE A 29 0.27 3.86 6.54
CA ILE A 29 1.57 3.19 6.38
C ILE A 29 2.46 3.97 5.41
N MET A 30 1.91 4.52 4.32
CA MET A 30 2.64 5.40 3.42
C MET A 30 3.08 6.70 4.11
N ALA A 31 2.24 7.23 5.00
CA ALA A 31 2.51 8.47 5.74
C ALA A 31 3.48 8.27 6.92
N SER A 32 3.71 7.04 7.37
CA SER A 32 4.58 6.75 8.53
C SER A 32 6.07 6.99 8.26
N GLY A 33 6.44 7.33 7.02
CA GLY A 33 7.79 7.68 6.62
C GLY A 33 8.33 6.80 5.49
N ARG A 34 9.62 7.00 5.16
CA ARG A 34 10.27 6.35 4.00
C ARG A 34 10.14 4.83 4.02
N ARG A 35 10.30 4.21 5.20
CA ARG A 35 10.26 2.75 5.36
C ARG A 35 8.89 2.17 4.99
N GLY A 36 7.81 2.76 5.50
CA GLY A 36 6.44 2.35 5.16
C GLY A 36 6.11 2.59 3.69
N LEU A 37 6.51 3.75 3.14
CA LEU A 37 6.33 4.05 1.72
C LEU A 37 7.05 3.04 0.81
N VAL A 38 8.27 2.64 1.15
CA VAL A 38 9.04 1.62 0.40
C VAL A 38 8.35 0.26 0.48
N ALA A 39 7.86 -0.14 1.65
CA ALA A 39 7.12 -1.39 1.81
C ALA A 39 5.84 -1.42 0.96
N VAL A 40 5.04 -0.34 0.98
CA VAL A 40 3.80 -0.23 0.18
C VAL A 40 4.07 -0.24 -1.33
N ARG A 41 5.20 0.36 -1.76
CA ARG A 41 5.61 0.38 -3.18
C ARG A 41 6.39 -0.85 -3.63
N ASN A 42 6.58 -1.83 -2.76
CA ASN A 42 7.24 -3.07 -3.13
C ASN A 42 6.42 -3.81 -4.20
N GLN A 43 7.10 -4.37 -5.20
CA GLN A 43 6.44 -5.03 -6.33
C GLN A 43 5.54 -6.20 -5.92
N ILE A 44 5.89 -6.93 -4.85
CA ILE A 44 5.05 -8.02 -4.32
C ILE A 44 3.71 -7.47 -3.81
N VAL A 45 3.72 -6.30 -3.17
CA VAL A 45 2.51 -5.64 -2.67
C VAL A 45 1.67 -5.13 -3.83
N LEU A 46 2.28 -4.42 -4.77
CA LEU A 46 1.58 -3.85 -5.93
C LEU A 46 0.86 -4.92 -6.77
N ARG A 47 1.52 -6.06 -7.02
CA ARG A 47 0.95 -7.18 -7.80
C ARG A 47 -0.15 -7.97 -7.08
N GLN A 48 -0.19 -7.91 -5.76
CA GLN A 48 -1.12 -8.70 -4.95
C GLN A 48 -2.22 -7.85 -4.32
N ILE A 49 -2.23 -6.54 -4.59
CA ILE A 49 -3.27 -5.66 -4.10
C ILE A 49 -4.61 -6.08 -4.68
N ASN A 50 -5.66 -5.95 -3.88
CA ASN A 50 -7.00 -6.25 -4.36
C ASN A 50 -7.54 -5.07 -5.17
N LEU A 51 -7.42 -5.19 -6.51
CA LEU A 51 -7.88 -4.16 -7.44
C LEU A 51 -9.40 -3.93 -7.39
N GLY A 52 -10.19 -4.92 -6.93
CA GLY A 52 -11.63 -4.80 -6.78
C GLY A 52 -12.04 -3.65 -5.84
N HIS A 53 -11.26 -3.40 -4.79
CA HIS A 53 -11.53 -2.29 -3.88
C HIS A 53 -11.37 -0.92 -4.54
N PHE A 54 -10.49 -0.76 -5.54
CA PHE A 54 -10.39 0.50 -6.29
C PHE A 54 -11.64 0.78 -7.12
N ILE A 55 -12.29 -0.27 -7.65
CA ILE A 55 -13.54 -0.15 -8.41
C ILE A 55 -14.67 0.27 -7.45
N VAL A 56 -14.79 -0.39 -6.30
CA VAL A 56 -15.81 -0.06 -5.28
C VAL A 56 -15.60 1.34 -4.71
N ASN A 57 -14.36 1.79 -4.59
CA ASN A 57 -13.98 3.09 -4.04
C ASN A 57 -13.48 4.06 -5.12
N GLY A 58 -14.18 4.12 -6.26
CA GLY A 58 -13.76 4.89 -7.45
C GLY A 58 -13.41 6.36 -7.16
N ASP A 59 -14.09 7.00 -6.20
CA ASP A 59 -13.83 8.38 -5.79
C ASP A 59 -12.41 8.61 -5.24
N GLN A 60 -11.77 7.55 -4.74
CA GLN A 60 -10.42 7.59 -4.17
C GLN A 60 -9.34 7.48 -5.26
N VAL A 61 -9.71 7.13 -6.49
CA VAL A 61 -8.81 6.91 -7.63
C VAL A 61 -9.18 7.68 -8.89
N ARG A 62 -10.15 8.60 -8.81
CA ARG A 62 -10.42 9.58 -9.87
C ARG A 62 -9.20 10.49 -10.10
N VAL A 63 -9.18 11.20 -11.22
CA VAL A 63 -8.16 12.22 -11.50
C VAL A 63 -8.10 13.18 -10.30
N SER A 64 -6.89 13.52 -9.84
CA SER A 64 -6.56 14.29 -8.63
C SER A 64 -6.81 13.63 -7.26
N ALA A 65 -7.37 12.42 -7.21
CA ALA A 65 -7.60 11.76 -5.92
C ALA A 65 -6.30 11.22 -5.29
N PRO A 66 -6.23 11.09 -3.95
CA PRO A 66 -5.00 10.75 -3.23
C PRO A 66 -4.38 9.42 -3.66
N TYR A 67 -5.20 8.43 -4.01
CA TYR A 67 -4.72 7.10 -4.38
C TYR A 67 -4.57 6.92 -5.90
N ARG A 68 -4.82 7.94 -6.72
CA ARG A 68 -4.71 7.83 -8.19
C ARG A 68 -3.33 7.33 -8.63
N ALA A 69 -2.27 7.98 -8.16
CA ALA A 69 -0.90 7.63 -8.54
C ALA A 69 -0.51 6.23 -8.05
N PHE A 70 -1.06 5.82 -6.89
CA PHE A 70 -0.83 4.48 -6.36
C PHE A 70 -1.56 3.42 -7.17
N PHE A 71 -2.82 3.65 -7.53
CA PHE A 71 -3.60 2.78 -8.40
C PHE A 71 -2.92 2.56 -9.76
N VAL A 72 -2.44 3.63 -10.41
CA VAL A 72 -1.71 3.51 -11.68
C VAL A 72 -0.48 2.61 -11.54
N ARG A 73 0.30 2.78 -10.46
CA ARG A 73 1.46 1.90 -10.20
C ARG A 73 1.09 0.43 -10.01
N CYS A 74 -0.09 0.14 -9.44
CA CYS A 74 -0.58 -1.23 -9.30
C CYS A 74 -0.95 -1.83 -10.66
N LEU A 75 -1.43 -1.02 -11.61
CA LEU A 75 -1.72 -1.47 -12.98
C LEU A 75 -0.45 -1.71 -13.80
N GLU A 76 0.65 -1.03 -13.46
CA GLU A 76 1.94 -1.12 -14.17
C GLU A 76 2.90 -2.20 -13.59
N SER A 77 2.54 -2.87 -12.49
CA SER A 77 3.46 -3.71 -11.69
C SER A 77 3.63 -5.16 -12.14
#